data_AF-A0AAU8Y8J3-F1
#
_entry.id   AF-A0AAU8Y8J3-F1
#
_cell.length_a   1.000
_cell.length_b   1.000
_cell.length_c   1.000
_cell.angle_alpha   90.00
_cell.angle_beta   90.00
_cell.angle_gamma   90.00
#
_symmetry.space_group_name_H-M   'P 1'
#
loop_
_entity.id
_entity.type
_entity.pdbx_description
1 polymer ?
#
loop_
_entity_poly.entity_id
_entity_poly.type
_entity_poly.pdbx_seq_one_letter_code
_entity_poly.pdbx_strand_id
1 'polypeptide(L)'
;MESRRVPIGIKLLIGAGIYILTFLLARPSDPSTQGERAFWIKAANLFGERDIEGFVGIALLIGCLVITFIVSPVIIRVIERRLRVN
;
A
#
# COMPACT_ATOMS: atom_id res chain seq x y z
N MET A 1 29.58 -2.77 19.48
CA MET A 1 28.87 -1.79 18.62
C MET A 1 27.39 -2.00 18.79
N GLU A 2 26.72 -1.07 19.46
CA GLU A 2 25.28 -1.13 19.72
C GLU A 2 24.54 -1.12 18.38
N SER A 3 23.85 -2.22 18.04
CA SER A 3 23.12 -2.26 16.78
C SER A 3 21.92 -1.32 16.89
N ARG A 4 22.03 -0.11 16.35
CA ARG A 4 20.91 0.82 16.20
C ARG A 4 19.89 0.23 15.21
N ARG A 5 18.99 -0.63 15.71
CA ARG A 5 17.87 -1.19 14.94
C ARG A 5 16.70 -0.24 15.04
N VAL A 6 15.87 -0.21 13.99
CA VAL A 6 14.63 0.56 14.03
C VAL A 6 13.69 -0.10 15.06
N PRO A 7 13.17 0.65 16.06
CA PRO A 7 12.20 0.15 17.02
C PRO A 7 10.94 -0.39 16.35
N ILE A 8 10.29 -1.38 16.98
CA ILE A 8 9.10 -2.03 16.40
C ILE A 8 7.96 -1.05 16.13
N GLY A 9 7.77 -0.06 17.01
CA GLY A 9 6.76 1.00 16.82
C GLY A 9 7.00 1.81 15.55
N ILE A 10 8.25 2.15 15.24
CA ILE A 10 8.59 2.87 14.00
C ILE A 10 8.36 1.99 12.78
N LYS A 11 8.66 0.68 12.87
CA LYS A 11 8.38 -0.27 11.78
C LYS A 11 6.89 -0.35 11.47
N LEU A 12 6.05 -0.39 12.51
CA LEU A 12 4.59 -0.37 12.36
C LEU A 12 4.08 0.95 11.78
N LEU A 13 4.62 2.09 12.20
CA LEU A 13 4.28 3.41 11.65
C LEU A 13 4.65 3.52 10.16
N ILE A 14 5.83 3.02 9.77
CA ILE A 14 6.25 2.96 8.36
C ILE A 14 5.24 2.11 7.56
N GLY A 15 4.90 0.93 8.06
CA GLY A 15 3.93 0.05 7.40
C GLY A 15 2.55 0.69 7.26
N ALA A 16 2.01 1.25 8.35
CA ALA A 16 0.73 1.95 8.33
C ALA A 16 0.74 3.16 7.38
N GLY A 17 1.84 3.93 7.37
CA GLY A 17 2.01 5.05 6.45
C GLY A 17 2.01 4.63 4.99
N ILE A 18 2.76 3.58 4.62
CA ILE A 18 2.76 3.03 3.26
C ILE A 18 1.36 2.54 2.89
N TYR A 19 0.70 1.81 3.78
CA TYR A 19 -0.63 1.28 3.56
C TYR A 19 -1.63 2.41 3.27
N ILE A 20 -1.69 3.41 4.14
CA ILE A 20 -2.60 4.55 4.01
C ILE A 20 -2.31 5.34 2.74
N LEU A 21 -1.03 5.65 2.46
CA LEU A 21 -0.65 6.41 1.26
C LEU A 21 -1.03 5.65 -0.02
N THR A 22 -0.72 4.36 -0.07
CA THR A 22 -1.08 3.50 -1.21
C THR A 22 -2.59 3.44 -1.41
N PHE A 23 -3.32 3.28 -0.31
CA PHE A 23 -4.79 3.25 -0.33
C PHE A 23 -5.35 4.57 -0.85
N LEU A 24 -4.87 5.71 -0.36
CA LEU A 24 -5.32 7.03 -0.80
C LEU A 24 -5.01 7.30 -2.27
N LEU A 25 -3.89 6.78 -2.78
CA LEU A 25 -3.51 6.95 -4.19
C LEU A 25 -4.26 6.03 -5.15
N ALA A 26 -4.60 4.81 -4.71
CA ALA A 26 -5.25 3.81 -5.55
C ALA A 26 -6.79 3.86 -5.46
N ARG A 27 -7.34 4.35 -4.34
CA ARG A 27 -8.77 4.44 -4.14
C ARG A 27 -9.35 5.45 -5.13
N PRO A 28 -10.40 5.08 -5.88
CA PRO A 28 -11.13 6.06 -6.69
C PRO A 28 -11.73 7.12 -5.74
N SER A 29 -11.38 8.38 -5.99
CA SER A 29 -11.90 9.52 -5.21
C SER A 29 -13.34 9.77 -5.59
N ASP A 30 -14.20 10.27 -4.70
CA ASP A 30 -15.54 10.73 -5.08
C ASP A 30 -15.55 12.25 -5.33
N PRO A 31 -16.07 12.74 -6.48
CA PRO A 31 -16.54 11.96 -7.62
C PRO A 31 -15.39 11.35 -8.42
N SER A 32 -15.54 10.09 -8.84
CA SER A 32 -14.48 9.37 -9.57
C SER A 32 -14.34 9.88 -10.99
N THR A 33 -13.11 10.00 -11.45
CA THR A 33 -12.85 10.35 -12.85
C THR A 33 -13.28 9.20 -13.76
N GLN A 34 -13.65 9.50 -15.02
CA GLN A 34 -14.04 8.46 -15.98
C GLN A 34 -12.93 7.41 -16.19
N GLY A 35 -11.65 7.83 -16.12
CA GLY A 35 -10.50 6.95 -16.26
C GLY A 35 -10.37 5.95 -15.11
N GLU A 36 -10.47 6.42 -13.86
CA GLU A 36 -10.43 5.57 -12.67
C GLU A 36 -11.57 4.54 -12.68
N ARG A 37 -12.79 5.00 -13.02
CA ARG A 37 -13.95 4.11 -13.12
C ARG A 37 -13.77 3.06 -14.21
N ALA A 38 -13.27 3.45 -15.39
CA ALA A 38 -13.02 2.51 -16.48
C ALA A 38 -11.93 1.48 -16.14
N PHE A 39 -10.88 1.88 -15.41
CA PHE A 39 -9.85 0.97 -14.92
C PHE A 39 -10.46 -0.10 -14.00
N TRP A 40 -11.21 0.33 -12.98
CA TRP A 40 -11.80 -0.59 -12.01
C TRP A 40 -12.88 -1.49 -12.61
N ILE A 41 -13.69 -1.00 -13.54
CA ILE A 41 -14.64 -1.83 -14.31
C ILE A 41 -13.89 -2.89 -15.13
N LYS A 42 -12.82 -2.51 -15.83
CA LYS A 42 -12.02 -3.47 -16.62
C LYS A 42 -11.36 -4.51 -15.72
N ALA A 43 -10.85 -4.10 -14.56
CA ALA A 43 -10.28 -5.00 -13.58
C ALA A 43 -11.33 -5.98 -13.05
N ALA A 44 -12.50 -5.50 -12.60
CA ALA A 44 -13.59 -6.36 -12.14
C ALA A 44 -14.03 -7.36 -13.23
N ASN A 45 -14.20 -6.90 -14.47
CA ASN A 45 -14.55 -7.75 -15.60
C ASN A 45 -13.49 -8.82 -15.91
N LEU A 46 -12.19 -8.52 -15.72
CA LEU A 46 -11.11 -9.48 -15.90
C LEU A 46 -11.21 -10.66 -14.91
N PHE A 47 -11.72 -10.39 -13.71
CA PHE A 47 -11.98 -11.41 -12.69
C PHE A 47 -13.41 -11.98 -12.75
N GLY A 48 -14.23 -11.56 -13.72
CA GLY A 48 -15.61 -12.00 -13.87
C GLY A 48 -16.56 -11.47 -12.80
N GLU A 49 -16.17 -10.42 -12.08
CA GLU A 49 -16.93 -9.88 -10.95
C GLU A 49 -17.99 -8.89 -11.42
N ARG A 50 -19.21 -9.03 -10.88
CA ARG A 50 -20.36 -8.17 -11.21
C ARG A 50 -20.53 -7.04 -10.19
N ASP A 51 -20.12 -7.27 -8.95
CA ASP A 51 -20.07 -6.24 -7.92
C ASP A 51 -18.76 -5.45 -8.00
N ILE A 52 -18.76 -4.39 -8.79
CA ILE A 52 -17.58 -3.55 -9.00
C ILE A 52 -17.15 -2.86 -7.70
N GLU A 53 -18.10 -2.40 -6.88
CA GLU A 53 -17.77 -1.66 -5.65
C GLU A 53 -17.15 -2.59 -4.60
N GLY A 54 -17.74 -3.78 -4.40
CA GLY A 54 -17.17 -4.83 -3.56
C GLY A 54 -15.80 -5.28 -4.04
N PHE A 55 -15.64 -5.48 -5.36
CA PHE A 55 -14.35 -5.82 -5.98
C PHE A 55 -13.28 -4.77 -5.67
N VAL A 56 -13.59 -3.49 -5.89
CA VAL A 56 -12.65 -2.39 -5.64
C VAL A 56 -12.23 -2.38 -4.17
N GLY A 57 -13.18 -2.54 -3.24
CA GLY A 57 -12.89 -2.61 -1.81
C GLY A 57 -11.88 -3.71 -1.47
N ILE A 58 -12.16 -4.95 -1.90
CA ILE A 58 -11.29 -6.10 -1.63
C ILE A 58 -9.93 -5.95 -2.33
N ALA A 59 -9.91 -5.51 -3.58
CA ALA A 59 -8.70 -5.30 -4.35
C ALA A 59 -7.79 -4.24 -3.71
N LEU A 60 -8.37 -3.15 -3.18
CA LEU A 60 -7.62 -2.14 -2.43
C LEU A 60 -7.05 -2.71 -1.13
N LEU A 61 -7.84 -3.44 -0.34
CA LEU A 61 -7.36 -4.04 0.90
C LEU A 61 -6.15 -4.97 0.65
N ILE A 62 -6.30 -5.90 -0.30
CA ILE A 62 -5.25 -6.87 -0.63
C ILE A 62 -4.05 -6.17 -1.27
N GLY A 63 -4.29 -5.30 -2.26
CA GLY A 63 -3.23 -4.58 -2.98
C GLY A 63 -2.39 -3.70 -2.05
N CYS A 64 -3.03 -2.98 -1.14
CA CYS A 64 -2.32 -2.15 -0.16
C CYS A 64 -1.50 -2.99 0.81
N LEU A 65 -2.02 -4.13 1.27
CA LEU A 65 -1.25 -5.06 2.11
C LEU A 65 -0.01 -5.58 1.36
N VAL A 66 -0.19 -6.07 0.13
CA VAL A 66 0.93 -6.60 -0.68
C VAL A 66 2.01 -5.54 -0.89
N ILE A 67 1.63 -4.32 -1.28
CA ILE A 67 2.57 -3.21 -1.47
C ILE A 67 3.27 -2.89 -0.15
N THR A 68 2.55 -2.84 0.97
CA THR A 68 3.12 -2.58 2.29
C THR A 68 4.14 -3.64 2.68
N PHE A 69 3.84 -4.93 2.47
CA PHE A 69 4.76 -6.04 2.76
C PHE A 69 6.04 -6.00 1.91
N ILE A 70 5.96 -5.52 0.67
CA ILE A 70 7.12 -5.42 -0.22
C ILE A 70 7.95 -4.17 0.10
N VAL A 71 7.31 -3.02 0.30
CA VAL A 71 7.99 -1.71 0.42
C VAL A 71 8.53 -1.46 1.83
N SER A 72 7.80 -1.85 2.89
CA SER A 72 8.21 -1.65 4.28
C SER A 72 9.62 -2.20 4.60
N PRO A 73 9.97 -3.46 4.26
CA PRO A 73 11.29 -3.99 4.57
C PRO A 73 12.41 -3.27 3.83
N VAL A 74 12.15 -2.77 2.61
CA VAL A 74 13.13 -1.97 1.85
C VAL A 74 13.42 -0.66 2.57
N ILE A 75 12.37 0.08 2.96
CA ILE A 75 12.52 1.35 3.69
C ILE A 75 13.22 1.14 5.03
N ILE A 76 12.81 0.12 5.80
CA ILE A 76 13.44 -0.21 7.08
C ILE A 76 14.92 -0.50 6.90
N ARG A 77 15.30 -1.31 5.89
CA ARG A 77 16.70 -1.62 5.61
C ARG A 77 17.51 -0.39 5.21
N VAL A 78 16.93 0.52 4.44
CA VAL A 78 17.59 1.79 4.06
C VAL A 78 17.85 2.64 5.30
N ILE A 79 16.87 2.77 6.20
CA ILE A 79 17.00 3.52 7.45
C ILE A 79 18.07 2.87 8.36
N GLU A 80 18.00 1.55 8.58
CA GLU A 80 18.98 0.83 9.40
C GLU A 80 20.41 0.95 8.84
N ARG A 81 20.58 0.95 7.51
CA ARG A 81 21.88 1.21 6.87
C ARG A 81 22.38 2.62 7.13
N ARG A 82 21.52 3.64 7.01
CA ARG A 82 21.89 5.04 7.28
C ARG A 82 22.26 5.28 8.74
N LEU A 83 21.54 4.65 9.69
CA LEU A 83 21.82 4.74 11.12
C LEU A 83 23.13 4.06 11.55
N ARG A 84 23.64 3.11 10.77
CA ARG A 84 24.94 2.47 11.01
C ARG A 84 26.11 3.32 10.50
N VAL A 85 25.91 4.05 9.41
CA VAL A 85 26.94 4.90 8.79
C VAL A 85 27.15 6.20 9.58
N ASN A 86 26.18 6.60 10.41
CA ASN A 86 26.15 7.84 11.18
C ASN A 86 26.25 7.59 12.69
#